data_AF-A0A7L0PX40-F1
#
_entry.id   AF-A0A7L0PX40-F1
#
_cell.length_a   1.000
_cell.length_b   1.000
_cell.length_c   1.000
_cell.angle_alpha   90.00
_cell.angle_beta   90.00
_cell.angle_gamma   90.00
#
_symmetry.space_group_name_H-M   'P 1'
#
loop_
_entity.id
_entity.type
_entity.pdbx_description
1 polymer ?
#
loop_
_entity_poly.entity_id
_entity_poly.type
_entity_poly.pdbx_seq_one_letter_code
_entity_poly.pdbx_strand_id
1 'polypeptide(L)'
;EKAKRFLQDFYRDGADGGKEFPYREQLTALAHRERVALYVALDDVAEDDPELAEAVCDNAKRYSRLFADAVHELLPLYKEREVSRKDVLDVYIEHRLLLEQRGRDAGDARSPQ
;
A
#
# COMPACT_ATOMS: atom_id res chain seq x y z
N GLU A 1 2.63 0.42 13.31
CA GLU A 1 3.57 -0.62 13.76
C GLU A 1 2.97 -2.03 13.78
N LYS A 2 2.02 -2.39 14.66
CA LYS A 2 1.42 -3.75 14.69
C LYS A 2 0.89 -4.24 13.32
N ALA A 3 0.08 -3.42 12.64
CA ALA A 3 -0.45 -3.76 11.32
C ALA A 3 0.64 -3.95 10.25
N LYS A 4 1.75 -3.17 10.31
CA LYS A 4 2.87 -3.34 9.38
C LYS A 4 3.60 -4.66 9.63
N ARG A 5 3.87 -4.97 10.90
CA ARG A 5 4.49 -6.22 11.30
C ARG A 5 3.66 -7.41 10.83
N PHE A 6 2.34 -7.38 11.07
CA PHE A 6 1.42 -8.41 10.59
C PHE A 6 1.53 -8.61 9.07
N LEU A 7 1.42 -7.53 8.28
CA LEU A 7 1.49 -7.61 6.82
C LEU A 7 2.84 -8.13 6.29
N GLN A 8 3.93 -7.95 7.05
CA GLN A 8 5.27 -8.40 6.68
C GLN A 8 5.57 -9.81 7.18
N ASP A 9 5.24 -10.15 8.42
CA ASP A 9 5.77 -11.34 9.08
C ASP A 9 4.78 -12.50 9.10
N PHE A 10 3.49 -12.26 8.81
CA PHE A 10 2.49 -13.32 8.77
C PHE A 10 2.77 -14.31 7.63
N TYR A 11 2.85 -15.59 8.00
CA TYR A 11 2.99 -16.70 7.07
C TYR A 11 2.01 -17.81 7.44
N ARG A 12 1.58 -18.57 6.44
CA ARG A 12 0.88 -19.84 6.62
C ARG A 12 1.81 -20.98 6.24
N ASP A 13 1.65 -22.11 6.90
CA ASP A 13 2.32 -23.34 6.48
C ASP A 13 1.64 -23.83 5.19
N GLY A 14 2.37 -23.75 4.08
CA GLY A 14 1.94 -24.23 2.79
C GLY A 14 1.84 -25.75 2.78
N ALA A 15 1.01 -26.29 1.88
CA ALA A 15 0.79 -27.73 1.76
C ALA A 15 2.07 -28.54 1.49
N ASP A 16 3.10 -27.89 0.91
CA ASP A 16 4.39 -28.49 0.58
C ASP A 16 5.44 -28.34 1.72
N GLY A 17 5.05 -27.85 2.90
CA GLY A 17 5.95 -27.60 4.03
C GLY A 17 6.79 -26.32 3.91
N GLY A 18 6.48 -25.47 2.93
CA GLY A 18 7.06 -24.13 2.79
C GLY A 18 6.28 -23.06 3.56
N LYS A 19 6.92 -21.93 3.85
CA LYS A 19 6.23 -20.75 4.41
C LYS A 19 5.62 -19.93 3.27
N GLU A 20 4.31 -19.81 3.25
CA GLU A 20 3.59 -18.96 2.31
C GLU A 20 3.30 -17.61 2.95
N PHE A 21 3.61 -16.51 2.26
CA PHE A 21 3.39 -15.14 2.74
C PHE A 21 2.27 -14.47 1.93
N PRO A 22 0.99 -14.78 2.21
CA PRO A 22 -0.13 -14.37 1.36
C PRO A 22 -0.27 -12.84 1.25
N TYR A 23 0.09 -12.12 2.30
CA TYR A 23 0.02 -10.66 2.32
C TYR A 23 1.15 -9.98 1.56
N ARG A 24 2.36 -10.57 1.57
CA ARG A 24 3.50 -10.04 0.80
C ARG A 24 3.22 -10.11 -0.70
N GLU A 25 2.69 -11.23 -1.19
CA GLU A 25 2.34 -11.38 -2.60
C GLU A 25 1.28 -10.37 -3.03
N GLN A 26 0.27 -10.14 -2.18
CA GLN A 26 -0.74 -9.11 -2.41
C GLN A 26 -0.12 -7.70 -2.46
N LEU A 27 0.81 -7.39 -1.55
CA LEU A 27 1.51 -6.10 -1.51
C LEU A 27 2.36 -5.88 -2.77
N THR A 28 3.09 -6.90 -3.24
CA THR A 28 3.85 -6.81 -4.50
C THR A 28 2.93 -6.57 -5.68
N ALA A 29 1.82 -7.31 -5.79
CA ALA A 29 0.84 -7.12 -6.85
C ALA A 29 0.16 -5.73 -6.81
N LEU A 30 -0.06 -5.16 -5.63
CA LEU A 30 -0.54 -3.79 -5.46
C LEU A 30 0.50 -2.76 -5.85
N ALA A 31 1.76 -2.95 -5.42
CA ALA A 31 2.87 -2.07 -5.76
C ALA A 31 3.10 -2.03 -7.28
N HIS A 32 2.86 -3.14 -7.98
CA HIS A 32 2.97 -3.24 -9.44
C HIS A 32 1.69 -2.83 -10.19
N ARG A 33 0.65 -2.39 -9.48
CA ARG A 33 -0.68 -2.06 -10.03
C ARG A 33 -1.25 -3.18 -10.91
N GLU A 34 -1.11 -4.41 -10.44
CA GLU A 34 -1.76 -5.60 -10.99
C GLU A 34 -3.05 -5.92 -10.23
N ARG A 35 -3.09 -5.55 -8.95
CA ARG A 35 -4.28 -5.57 -8.11
C ARG A 35 -4.63 -4.16 -7.65
N VAL A 36 -5.89 -3.97 -7.31
CA VAL A 36 -6.45 -2.69 -6.82
C VAL A 36 -6.96 -2.76 -5.38
N ALA A 37 -7.04 -3.98 -4.82
CA ALA A 37 -7.52 -4.24 -3.47
C ALA A 37 -6.64 -5.26 -2.76
N LEU A 38 -6.45 -5.05 -1.45
CA LEU A 38 -5.86 -6.00 -0.52
C LEU A 38 -6.99 -6.57 0.34
N TYR A 39 -7.04 -7.89 0.48
CA TYR A 39 -7.99 -8.55 1.37
C TYR A 39 -7.26 -9.14 2.57
N VAL A 40 -7.67 -8.73 3.77
CA VAL A 40 -7.19 -9.26 5.05
C VAL A 40 -8.27 -10.13 5.65
N ALA A 41 -7.95 -11.41 5.90
CA ALA A 41 -8.84 -12.31 6.61
C ALA A 41 -8.78 -12.05 8.11
N LEU A 42 -9.94 -11.95 8.77
CA LEU A 42 -9.99 -11.76 10.21
C LEU A 42 -9.43 -12.98 10.97
N ASP A 43 -9.57 -14.17 10.40
CA ASP A 43 -9.00 -15.39 10.97
C ASP A 43 -7.47 -15.29 11.08
N ASP A 44 -6.80 -14.74 10.05
CA ASP A 44 -5.34 -14.53 10.09
C ASP A 44 -4.92 -13.49 11.12
N VAL A 45 -5.71 -12.41 11.24
CA VAL A 45 -5.46 -11.40 12.26
C VAL A 45 -5.65 -11.99 13.65
N ALA A 46 -6.64 -12.88 13.83
CA ALA A 46 -6.89 -13.53 15.11
C ALA A 46 -5.81 -14.56 15.48
N GLU A 47 -5.22 -15.23 14.48
CA GLU A 47 -4.08 -16.14 14.69
C GLU A 47 -2.83 -15.39 15.18
N ASP A 48 -2.57 -14.17 14.68
CA ASP A 48 -1.41 -13.35 15.10
C ASP A 48 -1.68 -12.55 16.39
N ASP A 49 -2.82 -11.86 16.47
CA ASP A 49 -3.22 -11.01 17.59
C ASP A 49 -4.75 -11.03 17.77
N PRO A 50 -5.28 -11.90 18.64
CA PRO A 50 -6.74 -12.03 18.85
C PRO A 50 -7.37 -10.75 19.42
N GLU A 51 -6.64 -9.96 20.22
CA GLU A 51 -7.13 -8.67 20.72
C GLU A 51 -7.28 -7.65 19.60
N LEU A 52 -6.36 -7.67 18.63
CA LEU A 52 -6.47 -6.84 17.43
C LEU A 52 -7.67 -7.25 16.59
N ALA A 53 -7.92 -8.56 16.41
CA ALA A 53 -9.07 -9.05 15.66
C ALA A 53 -10.40 -8.61 16.28
N GLU A 54 -10.52 -8.71 17.60
CA GLU A 54 -11.71 -8.23 18.34
C GLU A 54 -11.88 -6.71 18.17
N ALA A 55 -10.80 -5.94 18.33
CA ALA A 55 -10.86 -4.49 18.16
C ALA A 55 -11.21 -4.05 16.71
N VAL A 56 -10.80 -4.84 15.70
CA VAL A 56 -11.20 -4.63 14.31
C VAL A 56 -12.70 -4.88 14.12
N CYS A 57 -13.23 -5.94 14.74
CA CYS A 57 -14.68 -6.22 14.72
C CYS A 57 -15.49 -5.08 15.37
N ASP A 58 -15.00 -4.53 16.48
CA ASP A 58 -15.66 -3.42 17.18
C ASP A 58 -15.61 -2.09 16.42
N ASN A 59 -14.52 -1.82 15.68
CA ASN A 59 -14.36 -0.57 14.95
C ASN A 59 -13.66 -0.74 13.59
N ALA A 60 -14.32 -1.48 12.69
CA ALA A 60 -13.78 -1.77 11.37
C ALA A 60 -13.33 -0.51 10.61
N LYS A 61 -14.11 0.58 10.67
CA LYS A 61 -13.80 1.82 9.94
C LYS A 61 -12.46 2.43 10.34
N ARG A 62 -12.15 2.46 11.64
CA ARG A 62 -10.88 3.00 12.13
C ARG A 62 -9.72 2.10 11.70
N TYR A 63 -9.87 0.80 11.91
CA TYR A 63 -8.79 -0.14 11.60
C TYR A 63 -8.55 -0.28 10.09
N SER A 64 -9.57 -0.20 9.24
CA SER A 64 -9.38 -0.14 7.78
C SER A 64 -8.51 1.05 7.35
N ARG A 65 -8.66 2.22 8.00
CA ARG A 65 -7.80 3.38 7.74
C ARG A 65 -6.37 3.14 8.23
N LEU A 66 -6.20 2.61 9.44
CA LEU A 66 -4.88 2.29 9.99
C LEU A 66 -4.12 1.27 9.13
N PHE A 67 -4.82 0.26 8.61
CA PHE A 67 -4.25 -0.71 7.68
C PHE A 67 -3.94 -0.06 6.33
N ALA A 68 -4.80 0.82 5.81
CA ALA A 68 -4.52 1.54 4.56
C ALA A 68 -3.28 2.43 4.68
N ASP A 69 -3.12 3.15 5.79
CA ASP A 69 -1.93 3.97 6.06
C ASP A 69 -0.67 3.10 6.17
N ALA A 70 -0.77 1.96 6.89
CA ALA A 70 0.31 0.99 6.99
C ALA A 70 0.73 0.41 5.62
N VAL A 71 -0.24 0.04 4.78
CA VAL A 71 0.00 -0.44 3.41
C VAL A 71 0.67 0.65 2.58
N HIS A 72 0.16 1.89 2.65
CA HIS A 72 0.71 3.01 1.89
C HIS A 72 2.20 3.23 2.17
N GLU A 73 2.61 3.15 3.43
CA GLU A 73 4.02 3.25 3.83
C GLU A 73 4.87 2.05 3.39
N LEU A 74 4.27 0.86 3.26
CA LEU A 74 4.97 -0.35 2.84
C LEU A 74 5.12 -0.46 1.32
N LEU A 75 4.18 0.04 0.51
CA LEU A 75 4.18 -0.08 -0.95
C LEU A 75 5.53 0.26 -1.64
N PRO A 76 6.28 1.31 -1.24
CA PRO A 76 7.57 1.62 -1.85
C PRO A 76 8.60 0.49 -1.72
N LEU A 77 8.56 -0.30 -0.64
CA LEU A 77 9.51 -1.38 -0.37
C LEU A 77 9.27 -2.60 -1.27
N TYR A 78 8.05 -2.78 -1.77
CA TYR A 78 7.64 -3.92 -2.61
C TYR A 78 7.64 -3.57 -4.10
N LYS A 79 8.10 -2.37 -4.47
CA LYS A 79 8.21 -1.94 -5.87
C LYS A 79 9.50 -2.48 -6.51
N GLU A 80 9.42 -3.72 -6.97
CA GLU A 80 10.55 -4.41 -7.63
C GLU A 80 10.84 -3.91 -9.05
N ARG A 81 9.85 -3.29 -9.72
CA ARG A 81 9.97 -2.78 -11.09
C ARG A 81 9.23 -1.46 -11.28
N GLU A 82 9.64 -0.71 -12.30
CA GLU A 82 8.86 0.42 -12.73
C GLU A 82 7.53 -0.04 -13.34
N VAL A 83 6.45 0.54 -12.85
CA VAL A 83 5.10 0.24 -13.32
C VAL A 83 4.84 1.10 -14.54
N SER A 84 4.62 0.47 -15.69
CA SER A 84 4.16 1.18 -16.89
C SER A 84 2.79 1.81 -16.63
N ARG A 85 2.56 3.00 -17.19
CA ARG A 85 1.30 3.75 -16.99
C ARG A 85 0.15 2.95 -17.56
N LYS A 86 -0.72 2.42 -16.70
CA LYS A 86 -1.87 1.61 -17.10
C LYS A 86 -3.17 2.41 -17.11
N ASP A 87 -3.32 3.42 -16.26
CA ASP A 87 -4.57 4.16 -16.09
C ASP A 87 -4.50 5.58 -16.70
N VAL A 88 -5.62 6.03 -17.27
CA VAL A 88 -5.84 7.41 -17.73
C VAL A 88 -5.67 8.41 -16.59
N LEU A 89 -6.07 8.04 -15.37
CA LEU A 89 -5.92 8.89 -14.20
C LEU A 89 -4.44 9.13 -13.87
N ASP A 90 -3.59 8.12 -14.03
CA ASP A 90 -2.14 8.25 -13.80
C ASP A 90 -1.50 9.24 -14.76
N VAL A 91 -1.86 9.13 -16.04
CA VAL A 91 -1.40 10.05 -17.09
C VAL A 91 -1.83 11.48 -16.74
N TYR A 92 -3.09 11.67 -16.32
CA TYR A 92 -3.58 12.98 -15.94
C TYR A 92 -2.86 13.57 -14.72
N ILE A 93 -2.60 12.75 -13.69
CA ILE A 93 -1.87 13.17 -12.49
C ILE A 93 -0.46 13.62 -12.84
N GLU A 94 0.24 12.87 -13.69
CA GLU A 94 1.59 13.23 -14.15
C GLU A 94 1.59 14.53 -14.97
N HIS A 95 0.64 14.68 -15.89
CA HIS A 95 0.47 15.91 -16.66
C HIS A 95 0.25 17.12 -15.75
N ARG A 96 -0.57 16.97 -14.71
CA ARG A 96 -0.80 18.03 -13.72
C ARG A 96 0.47 18.36 -12.95
N LEU A 97 1.22 17.35 -12.51
CA LEU A 97 2.48 17.53 -11.77
C LEU A 97 3.54 18.26 -12.62
N LEU A 98 3.67 17.91 -13.90
CA LEU A 98 4.60 18.57 -14.83
C LEU A 98 4.25 20.04 -15.07
N LEU A 99 2.95 20.37 -15.15
CA LEU A 99 2.49 21.76 -15.29
C LEU A 99 2.73 22.57 -14.00
N GLU A 100 2.51 21.96 -12.83
CA GLU A 100 2.79 22.60 -11.53
C GLU A 100 4.29 22.88 -11.33
N GLN A 101 5.18 21.96 -11.71
CA GLN A 101 6.62 22.16 -11.66
C GLN A 101 7.07 23.31 -12.57
N ARG A 102 6.59 23.34 -13.83
CA ARG A 102 6.87 24.44 -14.76
C ARG A 102 6.33 25.79 -14.28
N GLY A 103 5.18 25.81 -13.62
CA GLY A 103 4.61 27.03 -13.05
C GLY A 103 5.44 27.62 -11.91
N ARG A 104 6.09 26.76 -11.10
CA ARG A 104 7.02 27.20 -10.05
C ARG A 104 8.34 27.70 -10.63
N ASP A 105 8.92 26.99 -11.59
CA ASP A 105 10.17 27.41 -12.25
C ASP A 105 10.01 28.72 -13.03
N ALA A 106 8.84 28.96 -13.64
CA ALA A 106 8.52 30.21 -14.32
C ALA A 106 8.23 31.38 -13.35
N GLY A 107 7.87 31.09 -12.10
CA GLY A 107 7.64 32.09 -11.04
C GLY A 107 8.95 32.63 -10.44
N ASP A 108 9.99 31.81 -10.37
CA ASP A 108 11.30 32.18 -9.80
C ASP A 108 12.15 33.01 -10.78
N ALA A 109 11.90 32.87 -12.08
CA ALA A 109 12.57 33.65 -13.14
C ALA A 109 12.11 35.12 -13.24
N ARG A 110 11.15 35.57 -12.41
CA ARG A 110 10.69 36.97 -12.36
C ARG A 110 11.07 37.62 -11.04
N SER A 111 12.36 37.73 -10.77
CA SER A 111 12.88 38.75 -9.85
C SER A 111 12.91 40.09 -10.60
N PRO A 112 12.11 41.10 -10.20
CA PRO A 112 12.11 42.40 -10.85
C PRO A 112 13.38 43.19 -10.47
N GLN A 113 14.00 43.82 -11.48
CA GLN A 113 15.01 44.87 -11.32
C GLN A 113 14.37 46.17 -10.82
#